data_AF-A0A7Y9G5S7-F1
#
_entry.id   AF-A0A7Y9G5S7-F1
#
_cell.length_a   1.000
_cell.length_b   1.000
_cell.length_c   1.000
_cell.angle_alpha   90.00
_cell.angle_beta   90.00
_cell.angle_gamma   90.00
#
_symmetry.space_group_name_H-M   'P 1'
#
loop_
_entity.id
_entity.type
_entity.pdbx_description
1 polymer ?
#
loop_
_entity_poly.entity_id
_entity_poly.type
_entity_poly.pdbx_seq_one_letter_code
_entity_poly.pdbx_strand_id
1 'polypeptide(L)'
;MTKTKRTGAALALAAALLASSLAGTGTAAAGPATLGLDYHCTFPLLGPQPVHVELSADVPERVAIGEVMPGIVVDSVSTVGAGSARGLRALYATTLEGHALADATLTVPEMPDGLPVEVDSALDRTPIPASGGFTVKGRGTAPDLTFTQAGPGKVTVGNLVLTLTPRTDDGGASGLGTFESECTQDPGQDGVLASFQIVDEDGGPGAAPYSYALRGSSTIKASGGTLPLTGALDTKVDGGAVTGALTLDPSQARFSMLGFLPVTADVTFAAEGGTTGTYKDGVLTTTSRMTARFPAFTVFGFLPVGGGDACRTSQPSGITLTSAAGFDPKAGGVLTGVYELPPIDGCGALTGALGSSLAGPGNAITVTLTPKPSTQKKTS
;
A
#
# COMPACT_ATOMS: atom_id res chain seq x y z
N MET A 1 12.61 -51.32 64.43
CA MET A 1 12.41 -50.32 65.52
C MET A 1 13.18 -49.10 65.06
N THR A 2 12.60 -47.94 64.75
CA THR A 2 11.75 -47.09 65.59
C THR A 2 10.97 -46.11 64.68
N LYS A 3 9.70 -45.85 65.03
CA LYS A 3 8.78 -44.91 64.36
C LYS A 3 8.95 -43.48 64.89
N THR A 4 8.90 -42.48 64.02
CA THR A 4 8.39 -41.10 64.30
C THR A 4 8.07 -40.43 62.96
N LYS A 5 6.80 -40.26 62.55
CA LYS A 5 5.91 -39.06 62.69
C LYS A 5 6.61 -37.75 62.28
N ARG A 6 6.05 -36.80 61.52
CA ARG A 6 4.71 -36.54 60.95
C ARG A 6 4.83 -35.28 60.04
N THR A 7 3.87 -35.13 59.13
CA THR A 7 3.25 -33.87 58.62
C THR A 7 4.05 -32.81 57.86
N GLY A 8 3.52 -32.43 56.69
CA GLY A 8 3.80 -31.15 56.04
C GLY A 8 3.46 -31.17 54.55
N ALA A 9 2.17 -31.31 54.20
CA ALA A 9 1.69 -31.11 52.84
C ALA A 9 1.59 -29.60 52.57
N ALA A 10 2.22 -29.13 51.50
CA ALA A 10 1.93 -27.84 50.88
C ALA A 10 1.93 -28.05 49.36
N LEU A 11 0.73 -28.11 48.78
CA LEU A 11 0.49 -28.04 47.34
C LEU A 11 0.90 -26.64 46.87
N ALA A 12 1.84 -26.57 45.93
CA ALA A 12 2.03 -25.40 45.08
C ALA A 12 1.44 -25.71 43.69
N LEU A 13 0.23 -25.21 43.44
CA LEU A 13 -0.34 -25.13 42.10
C LEU A 13 0.40 -24.04 41.32
N ALA A 14 1.21 -24.43 40.35
CA ALA A 14 1.72 -23.52 39.32
C ALA A 14 0.75 -23.53 38.13
N ALA A 15 -0.20 -22.59 38.15
CA ALA A 15 -1.01 -22.25 36.97
C ALA A 15 -0.13 -21.39 36.04
N ALA A 16 0.33 -21.98 34.94
CA ALA A 16 0.98 -21.24 33.87
C ALA A 16 -0.06 -20.39 33.14
N LEU A 17 0.00 -19.07 33.35
CA LEU A 17 -0.78 -18.07 32.63
C LEU A 17 -0.39 -18.10 31.15
N LEU A 18 -1.39 -18.39 30.30
CA LEU A 18 -1.38 -18.12 28.87
C LEU A 18 -1.33 -16.60 28.68
N ALA A 19 -0.15 -16.06 28.41
CA ALA A 19 -0.01 -14.70 27.88
C ALA A 19 -0.46 -14.72 26.41
N SER A 20 -1.76 -14.51 26.19
CA SER A 20 -2.32 -14.14 24.91
C SER A 20 -1.68 -12.83 24.44
N SER A 21 -0.82 -12.93 23.44
CA SER A 21 -0.30 -11.78 22.69
C SER A 21 -1.47 -11.10 21.97
N LEU A 22 -1.95 -9.99 22.54
CA LEU A 22 -2.66 -8.98 21.76
C LEU A 22 -1.66 -8.45 20.73
N ALA A 23 -1.78 -8.91 19.49
CA ALA A 23 -1.24 -8.18 18.35
C ALA A 23 -2.07 -6.90 18.24
N GLY A 24 -1.55 -5.81 18.82
CA GLY A 24 -2.12 -4.49 18.63
C GLY A 24 -2.17 -4.16 17.14
N THR A 25 -3.30 -3.64 16.70
CA THR A 25 -3.40 -2.83 15.48
C THR A 25 -2.37 -1.71 15.60
N GLY A 26 -1.23 -1.88 14.95
CA GLY A 26 -0.18 -0.87 14.96
C GLY A 26 -0.68 0.37 14.24
N THR A 27 -1.02 1.40 15.01
CA THR A 27 -1.02 2.78 14.52
C THR A 27 0.28 3.00 13.77
N ALA A 28 0.20 3.49 12.53
CA ALA A 28 1.38 3.80 11.73
C ALA A 28 2.35 4.63 12.58
N ALA A 29 3.52 4.06 12.89
CA ALA A 29 4.51 4.74 13.69
C ALA A 29 5.07 5.89 12.85
N ALA A 30 4.99 7.12 13.35
CA ALA A 30 5.63 8.27 12.74
C ALA A 30 7.14 8.09 12.74
N GLY A 31 7.77 8.34 11.59
CA GLY A 31 9.22 8.29 11.44
C GLY A 31 9.81 9.70 11.57
N PRO A 32 11.03 9.85 12.13
CA PRO A 32 11.66 11.15 12.22
C PRO A 32 12.06 11.63 10.82
N ALA A 33 11.52 12.77 10.41
CA ALA A 33 11.89 13.50 9.20
C ALA A 33 12.75 14.71 9.58
N THR A 34 13.85 14.93 8.84
CA THR A 34 14.77 16.04 9.07
C THR A 34 15.06 16.77 7.77
N LEU A 35 15.06 18.10 7.80
CA LEU A 35 15.33 18.93 6.63
C LEU A 35 16.20 20.14 7.03
N GLY A 36 17.32 20.35 6.34
CA GLY A 36 18.15 21.54 6.49
C GLY A 36 17.95 22.48 5.31
N LEU A 37 17.66 23.76 5.58
CA LEU A 37 17.43 24.77 4.56
C LEU A 37 18.18 26.06 4.88
N ASP A 38 18.86 26.59 3.89
CA ASP A 38 19.51 27.89 3.93
C ASP A 38 18.57 28.99 3.42
N TYR A 39 18.51 30.08 4.16
CA TYR A 39 17.68 31.25 3.88
C TYR A 39 18.48 32.55 3.90
N HIS A 40 18.01 33.52 3.14
CA HIS A 40 18.36 34.92 3.29
C HIS A 40 17.21 35.70 3.93
N CYS A 41 17.37 36.06 5.20
CA CYS A 41 16.42 36.88 5.94
C CYS A 41 16.78 38.36 5.86
N THR A 42 15.82 39.19 5.46
CA THR A 42 16.03 40.65 5.35
C THR A 42 15.86 41.30 6.71
N PHE A 43 16.98 41.64 7.36
CA PHE A 43 16.94 42.35 8.64
C PHE A 43 16.99 43.87 8.46
N PRO A 44 16.21 44.63 9.24
CA PRO A 44 16.29 46.09 9.22
C PRO A 44 17.72 46.58 9.38
N LEU A 45 18.13 47.57 8.56
CA LEU A 45 19.46 48.21 8.53
C LEU A 45 20.63 47.33 8.05
N LEU A 46 20.54 46.00 8.14
CA LEU A 46 21.59 45.06 7.71
C LEU A 46 21.36 44.45 6.33
N GLY A 47 20.11 44.47 5.84
CA GLY A 47 19.73 43.82 4.59
C GLY A 47 19.71 42.29 4.74
N PRO A 48 19.86 41.53 3.62
CA PRO A 48 19.76 40.08 3.63
C PRO A 48 20.94 39.45 4.38
N GLN A 49 20.63 38.61 5.37
CA GLN A 49 21.62 37.86 6.14
C GLN A 49 21.34 36.36 6.05
N PRO A 50 22.38 35.52 5.94
CA PRO A 50 22.22 34.08 5.86
C PRO A 50 21.76 33.51 7.21
N VAL A 51 20.79 32.59 7.16
CA VAL A 51 20.28 31.83 8.29
C VAL A 51 20.11 30.38 7.84
N HIS A 52 20.76 29.46 8.55
CA HIS A 52 20.58 28.02 8.32
C HIS A 52 19.52 27.50 9.29
N VAL A 53 18.50 26.78 8.79
CA VAL A 53 17.42 26.24 9.60
C VAL A 53 17.40 24.73 9.47
N GLU A 54 17.60 24.03 10.58
CA GLU A 54 17.36 22.59 10.69
C GLU A 54 15.96 22.35 11.24
N LEU A 55 15.14 21.60 10.52
CA LEU A 55 13.79 21.20 10.87
C LEU A 55 13.78 19.73 11.23
N SER A 56 13.03 19.37 12.28
CA SER A 56 12.72 17.98 12.61
C SER A 56 11.25 17.81 12.94
N ALA A 57 10.63 16.78 12.39
CA ALA A 57 9.23 16.47 12.63
C ALA A 57 9.00 14.96 12.57
N ASP A 58 8.06 14.45 13.37
CA ASP A 58 7.63 13.07 13.29
C ASP A 58 6.45 12.97 12.33
N VAL A 59 6.71 12.50 11.11
CA VAL A 59 5.68 12.39 10.06
C VAL A 59 5.36 10.92 9.82
N PRO A 60 4.06 10.52 9.82
CA PRO A 60 3.68 9.16 9.50
C PRO A 60 4.04 8.81 8.06
N GLU A 61 4.66 7.64 7.85
CA GLU A 61 4.92 7.13 6.49
C GLU A 61 3.62 6.78 5.75
N ARG A 62 2.56 6.46 6.51
CA ARG A 62 1.26 5.99 6.02
C ARG A 62 0.12 6.60 6.82
N VAL A 63 -0.93 7.04 6.12
CA VAL A 63 -2.15 7.61 6.70
C VAL A 63 -3.35 6.96 6.05
N ALA A 64 -4.33 6.47 6.82
CA ALA A 64 -5.53 5.88 6.24
C ALA A 64 -6.53 6.96 5.76
N ILE A 65 -7.27 6.69 4.69
CA ILE A 65 -8.41 7.52 4.27
C ILE A 65 -9.43 7.57 5.40
N GLY A 66 -9.96 8.76 5.67
CA GLY A 66 -10.94 8.98 6.73
C GLY A 66 -10.36 8.99 8.15
N GLU A 67 -9.11 8.59 8.34
CA GLU A 67 -8.39 8.76 9.62
C GLU A 67 -7.83 10.18 9.71
N VAL A 68 -7.87 10.75 10.92
CA VAL A 68 -7.26 12.05 11.21
C VAL A 68 -5.76 11.84 11.33
N MET A 69 -4.99 12.42 10.40
CA MET A 69 -3.56 12.60 10.60
C MET A 69 -3.39 13.64 11.71
N PRO A 70 -2.82 13.27 12.87
CA PRO A 70 -2.63 14.22 13.96
C PRO A 70 -1.69 15.33 13.51
N GLY A 71 -1.94 16.53 14.00
CA GLY A 71 -1.11 17.70 13.77
C GLY A 71 0.36 17.40 14.04
N ILE A 72 1.19 17.74 13.06
CA ILE A 72 2.62 17.45 13.10
C ILE A 72 3.31 18.54 13.92
N VAL A 73 3.98 18.15 15.01
CA VAL A 73 4.87 19.06 15.74
C VAL A 73 6.17 19.18 14.95
N VAL A 74 6.56 20.42 14.66
CA VAL A 74 7.80 20.73 13.97
C VAL A 74 8.70 21.49 14.92
N ASP A 75 9.84 20.88 15.26
CA ASP A 75 10.92 21.54 15.98
C ASP A 75 11.90 22.15 14.97
N SER A 76 12.42 23.34 15.28
CA SER A 76 13.39 24.04 14.44
C SER A 76 14.59 24.52 15.25
N VAL A 77 15.77 24.50 14.61
CA VAL A 77 17.01 25.08 15.12
C VAL A 77 17.59 25.98 14.04
N SER A 78 17.51 27.29 14.26
CA SER A 78 17.99 28.31 13.34
C SER A 78 19.35 28.84 13.79
N THR A 79 20.37 28.67 12.96
CA THR A 79 21.72 29.21 13.19
C THR A 79 21.85 30.59 12.56
N VAL A 80 22.07 31.59 13.41
CA VAL A 80 22.18 33.00 13.05
C VAL A 80 23.64 33.44 13.08
N GLY A 81 24.09 34.09 12.00
CA GLY A 81 25.47 34.53 11.85
C GLY A 81 25.90 35.65 12.81
N ALA A 82 27.22 35.80 12.98
CA ALA A 82 27.80 36.81 13.86
C ALA A 82 27.50 38.27 13.44
N GLY A 83 27.20 38.51 12.16
CA GLY A 83 26.80 39.83 11.66
C GLY A 83 25.49 40.31 12.28
N SER A 84 24.47 39.46 12.24
CA SER A 84 23.15 39.73 12.82
C SER A 84 23.22 39.89 14.33
N ALA A 85 24.00 39.06 15.03
CA ALA A 85 24.22 39.19 16.47
C ALA A 85 24.82 40.56 16.84
N ARG A 86 25.82 41.02 16.08
CA ARG A 86 26.42 42.36 16.28
C ARG A 86 25.41 43.48 16.03
N GLY A 87 24.58 43.40 14.99
CA GLY A 87 23.57 44.42 14.69
C GLY A 87 22.51 44.52 15.78
N LEU A 88 22.02 43.40 16.28
CA LEU A 88 21.07 43.37 17.40
C LEU A 88 21.69 43.97 18.67
N ARG A 89 22.94 43.62 18.98
CA ARG A 89 23.69 44.15 20.13
C ARG A 89 23.96 45.65 20.02
N ALA A 90 24.23 46.16 18.83
CA ALA A 90 24.41 47.59 18.58
C ALA A 90 23.15 48.42 18.91
N LEU A 91 21.98 47.78 18.96
CA LEU A 91 20.70 48.37 19.29
C LEU A 91 20.22 47.93 20.69
N TYR A 92 21.17 47.58 21.54
CA TYR A 92 21.01 47.23 22.96
C TYR A 92 20.24 45.93 23.24
N ALA A 93 19.99 45.09 22.23
CA ALA A 93 19.33 43.82 22.44
C ALA A 93 20.24 42.80 23.13
N THR A 94 19.72 42.11 24.16
CA THR A 94 20.40 41.05 24.90
C THR A 94 19.68 39.71 24.79
N THR A 95 18.36 39.71 24.57
CA THR A 95 17.59 38.50 24.26
C THR A 95 16.72 38.71 23.02
N LEU A 96 16.40 37.61 22.34
CA LEU A 96 15.50 37.57 21.20
C LEU A 96 14.35 36.61 21.51
N GLU A 97 13.13 37.04 21.21
CA GLU A 97 11.90 36.25 21.30
C GLU A 97 11.02 36.62 20.11
N GLY A 98 10.08 35.75 19.71
CA GLY A 98 9.25 36.00 18.55
C GLY A 98 8.53 34.77 18.02
N HIS A 99 8.02 34.90 16.80
CA HIS A 99 7.33 33.85 16.06
C HIS A 99 7.93 33.74 14.66
N ALA A 100 7.88 32.54 14.09
CA ALA A 100 8.22 32.27 12.69
C ALA A 100 7.01 31.63 12.02
N LEU A 101 6.44 32.33 11.04
CA LEU A 101 5.41 31.80 10.18
C LEU A 101 6.07 31.11 8.98
N ALA A 102 5.93 29.80 8.87
CA ALA A 102 6.43 29.04 7.74
C ALA A 102 5.30 28.78 6.74
N ASP A 103 5.55 29.10 5.47
CA ASP A 103 4.72 28.63 4.37
C ASP A 103 5.08 27.18 4.07
N ALA A 104 4.09 26.29 4.01
CA ALA A 104 4.27 24.94 3.51
C ALA A 104 3.24 24.64 2.42
N THR A 105 3.63 23.81 1.46
CA THR A 105 2.72 23.27 0.45
C THR A 105 2.55 21.78 0.69
N LEU A 106 1.30 21.38 0.90
CA LEU A 106 0.88 19.99 0.94
C LEU A 106 0.36 19.58 -0.44
N THR A 107 1.05 18.67 -1.11
CA THR A 107 0.58 18.08 -2.37
C THR A 107 0.03 16.68 -2.11
N VAL A 108 -1.23 16.46 -2.48
CA VAL A 108 -1.94 15.18 -2.32
C VAL A 108 -2.81 14.91 -3.57
N PRO A 109 -3.28 13.68 -3.82
CA PRO A 109 -4.01 13.33 -5.04
C PRO A 109 -5.28 14.18 -5.29
N GLU A 110 -5.99 14.54 -4.22
CA GLU A 110 -7.20 15.38 -4.26
C GLU A 110 -6.92 16.87 -4.50
N MET A 111 -5.67 17.30 -4.29
CA MET A 111 -5.20 18.67 -4.48
C MET A 111 -3.82 18.65 -5.17
N PRO A 112 -3.77 18.32 -6.47
CA PRO A 112 -2.52 18.19 -7.22
C PRO A 112 -1.78 19.52 -7.37
N ASP A 113 -2.52 20.64 -7.33
CA ASP A 113 -1.96 22.00 -7.42
C ASP A 113 -1.35 22.49 -6.08
N GLY A 114 -1.51 21.72 -5.00
CA GLY A 114 -0.98 22.01 -3.66
C GLY A 114 -1.92 22.84 -2.78
N LEU A 115 -2.07 22.41 -1.53
CA LEU A 115 -2.74 23.14 -0.47
C LEU A 115 -1.70 23.96 0.32
N PRO A 116 -1.84 25.30 0.42
CA PRO A 116 -1.02 26.08 1.33
C PRO A 116 -1.40 25.76 2.78
N VAL A 117 -0.38 25.50 3.60
CA VAL A 117 -0.48 25.26 5.04
C VAL A 117 0.47 26.20 5.74
N GLU A 118 -0.06 27.07 6.59
CA GLU A 118 0.72 27.98 7.40
C GLU A 118 1.02 27.35 8.77
N VAL A 119 2.27 27.39 9.19
CA VAL A 119 2.70 26.87 10.50
C VAL A 119 3.32 27.99 11.31
N ASP A 120 2.61 28.49 12.32
CA ASP A 120 3.14 29.43 13.29
C ASP A 120 4.01 28.69 14.32
N SER A 121 5.27 29.10 14.41
CA SER A 121 6.26 28.52 15.32
C SER A 121 6.71 29.53 16.35
N ALA A 122 6.44 29.25 17.62
CA ALA A 122 6.94 30.07 18.72
C ALA A 122 8.45 29.87 18.87
N LEU A 123 9.20 30.97 18.98
CA LEU A 123 10.65 30.94 19.19
C LEU A 123 10.99 31.01 20.68
N ASP A 124 11.87 30.11 21.13
CA ASP A 124 12.41 30.14 22.48
C ASP A 124 13.14 31.46 22.74
N ARG A 125 12.93 32.01 23.94
CA ARG A 125 13.68 33.18 24.38
C ARG A 125 15.17 32.86 24.41
N THR A 126 15.91 33.49 23.51
CA THR A 126 17.30 33.14 23.23
C THR A 126 18.24 34.29 23.62
N PRO A 127 19.30 34.04 24.42
CA PRO A 127 20.30 35.06 24.70
C PRO A 127 21.16 35.33 23.47
N ILE A 128 21.32 36.60 23.12
CA ILE A 128 22.19 37.04 22.03
C ILE A 128 23.60 37.14 22.60
N PRO A 129 24.64 36.47 22.05
CA PRO A 129 25.99 36.55 22.60
C PRO A 129 26.61 37.94 22.37
N ALA A 130 27.68 38.27 23.09
CA ALA A 130 28.43 39.51 22.88
C ALA A 130 29.25 39.49 21.57
N SER A 131 29.62 38.30 21.09
CA SER A 131 30.32 38.06 19.85
C SER A 131 30.01 36.65 19.31
N GLY A 132 30.24 36.41 18.02
CA GLY A 132 29.94 35.13 17.37
C GLY A 132 28.47 34.99 16.94
N GLY A 133 28.16 33.87 16.30
CA GLY A 133 26.79 33.48 15.94
C GLY A 133 26.07 32.81 17.12
N PHE A 134 24.78 32.52 16.94
CA PHE A 134 23.95 31.86 17.97
C PHE A 134 22.82 31.04 17.33
N THR A 135 22.22 30.16 18.11
CA THR A 135 21.11 29.30 17.68
C THR A 135 19.81 29.72 18.35
N VAL A 136 18.75 29.84 17.57
CA VAL A 136 17.38 30.07 18.05
C VAL A 136 16.59 28.79 17.84
N LYS A 137 15.89 28.33 18.88
CA LYS A 137 15.00 27.17 18.76
C LYS A 137 13.58 27.65 18.54
N GLY A 138 12.82 26.91 17.74
CA GLY A 138 11.40 27.16 17.54
C GLY A 138 10.60 25.86 17.61
N ARG A 139 9.31 26.00 17.92
CA ARG A 139 8.35 24.91 17.85
C ARG A 139 7.03 25.39 17.28
N GLY A 140 6.57 24.73 16.23
CA GLY A 140 5.27 24.94 15.61
C GLY A 140 4.43 23.67 15.60
N THR A 141 3.15 23.83 15.29
CA THR A 141 2.24 22.69 15.12
C THR A 141 1.41 22.91 13.87
N ALA A 142 1.53 21.99 12.92
CA ALA A 142 0.68 21.95 11.74
C ALA A 142 -0.74 21.46 12.13
N PRO A 143 -1.79 21.88 11.40
CA PRO A 143 -3.15 21.46 11.70
C PRO A 143 -3.36 19.97 11.48
N ASP A 144 -4.41 19.42 12.11
CA ASP A 144 -4.92 18.09 11.81
C ASP A 144 -5.46 18.05 10.37
N LEU A 145 -5.19 16.95 9.68
CA LEU A 145 -5.59 16.78 8.28
C LEU A 145 -6.30 15.44 8.10
N THR A 146 -7.29 15.41 7.22
CA THR A 146 -8.01 14.20 6.82
C THR A 146 -8.03 14.11 5.31
N PHE A 147 -7.80 12.93 4.77
CA PHE A 147 -7.73 12.69 3.33
C PHE A 147 -8.89 11.82 2.87
N THR A 148 -9.34 12.05 1.63
CA THR A 148 -10.44 11.32 0.99
C THR A 148 -10.00 10.51 -0.23
N GLN A 149 -8.77 10.72 -0.72
CA GLN A 149 -8.21 10.01 -1.87
C GLN A 149 -6.85 9.38 -1.56
N ALA A 150 -6.69 8.09 -1.92
CA ALA A 150 -5.44 7.36 -1.77
C ALA A 150 -4.37 7.83 -2.76
N GLY A 151 -3.11 7.75 -2.36
CA GLY A 151 -1.95 8.06 -3.18
C GLY A 151 -0.84 8.81 -2.44
N PRO A 152 0.19 9.30 -3.16
CA PRO A 152 1.34 9.93 -2.54
C PRO A 152 0.99 11.31 -1.98
N GLY A 153 1.37 11.55 -0.72
CA GLY A 153 1.37 12.86 -0.09
C GLY A 153 2.79 13.40 0.05
N LYS A 154 2.97 14.70 -0.13
CA LYS A 154 4.26 15.39 -0.01
C LYS A 154 4.12 16.72 0.69
N VAL A 155 4.96 16.96 1.69
CA VAL A 155 5.06 18.24 2.41
C VAL A 155 6.33 18.96 1.96
N THR A 156 6.16 20.13 1.38
CA THR A 156 7.27 20.98 0.92
C THR A 156 7.27 22.28 1.71
N VAL A 157 8.39 22.61 2.34
CA VAL A 157 8.57 23.86 3.08
C VAL A 157 8.96 24.98 2.10
N GLY A 158 8.34 26.14 2.26
CA GLY A 158 8.54 27.34 1.47
C GLY A 158 9.24 28.46 2.25
N ASN A 159 8.90 29.71 1.94
CA ASN A 159 9.50 30.88 2.60
C ASN A 159 9.02 31.01 4.06
N LEU A 160 9.71 31.89 4.81
CA LEU A 160 9.27 32.25 6.16
C LEU A 160 9.08 33.75 6.32
N VAL A 161 8.19 34.11 7.24
CA VAL A 161 8.09 35.46 7.79
C VAL A 161 8.34 35.38 9.29
N LEU A 162 9.39 36.07 9.76
CA LEU A 162 9.73 36.13 11.18
C LEU A 162 9.13 37.39 11.80
N THR A 163 8.44 37.27 12.92
CA THR A 163 8.07 38.40 13.78
C THR A 163 8.95 38.36 15.02
N LEU A 164 9.94 39.24 15.08
CA LEU A 164 11.00 39.23 16.09
C LEU A 164 10.90 40.43 17.02
N THR A 165 11.09 40.20 18.32
CA THR A 165 11.10 41.22 19.36
C THR A 165 12.38 41.12 20.18
N PRO A 166 13.47 41.81 19.79
CA PRO A 166 14.67 41.87 20.60
C PRO A 166 14.44 42.75 21.84
N ARG A 167 14.92 42.28 22.99
CA ARG A 167 14.75 42.92 24.30
C ARG A 167 16.08 43.33 24.90
N THR A 168 16.08 44.39 25.70
CA THR A 168 17.19 44.81 26.56
C THR A 168 17.34 43.88 27.78
N ASP A 169 18.41 44.07 28.56
CA ASP A 169 18.70 43.29 29.77
C ASP A 169 17.63 43.42 30.87
N ASP A 170 16.99 44.58 30.98
CA ASP A 170 15.85 44.85 31.86
C ASP A 170 14.52 44.28 31.33
N GLY A 171 14.52 43.64 30.15
CA GLY A 171 13.32 43.10 29.49
C GLY A 171 12.50 44.15 28.72
N GLY A 172 12.97 45.40 28.65
CA GLY A 172 12.40 46.46 27.83
C GLY A 172 12.57 46.23 26.32
N ALA A 173 11.95 47.09 25.52
CA ALA A 173 12.13 47.06 24.07
C ALA A 173 13.54 47.52 23.69
N SER A 174 14.20 46.78 22.80
CA SER A 174 15.45 47.24 22.18
C SER A 174 15.21 48.44 21.26
N GLY A 175 16.30 49.06 20.78
CA GLY A 175 16.23 50.15 19.81
C GLY A 175 15.58 49.80 18.46
N LEU A 176 15.33 48.51 18.20
CA LEU A 176 14.60 48.03 17.01
C LEU A 176 13.10 47.88 17.23
N GLY A 177 12.64 47.71 18.47
CA GLY A 177 11.27 47.26 18.74
C GLY A 177 10.96 45.89 18.11
N THR A 178 9.67 45.59 17.97
CA THR A 178 9.21 44.42 17.20
C THR A 178 9.28 44.72 15.71
N PHE A 179 9.79 43.78 14.93
CA PHE A 179 9.87 43.91 13.48
C PHE A 179 9.58 42.59 12.77
N GLU A 180 9.20 42.70 11.51
CA GLU A 180 9.04 41.55 10.62
C GLU A 180 10.26 41.40 9.71
N SER A 181 10.61 40.15 9.39
CA SER A 181 11.71 39.80 8.50
C SER A 181 11.27 38.71 7.54
N GLU A 182 11.27 39.03 6.26
CA GLU A 182 11.03 38.06 5.19
C GLU A 182 12.30 37.24 4.95
N CYS A 183 12.16 35.92 4.96
CA CYS A 183 13.22 34.94 4.71
C CYS A 183 12.91 34.15 3.44
N THR A 184 13.75 34.32 2.42
CA THR A 184 13.63 33.58 1.16
C THR A 184 14.63 32.43 1.12
N GLN A 185 14.20 31.26 0.69
CA GLN A 185 15.08 30.10 0.50
C GLN A 185 16.15 30.36 -0.57
N ASP A 186 17.34 29.82 -0.37
CA ASP A 186 18.36 29.80 -1.43
C ASP A 186 17.91 28.89 -2.59
N PRO A 187 18.17 29.29 -3.85
CA PRO A 187 17.69 28.56 -5.01
C PRO A 187 18.37 27.19 -5.16
N GLY A 188 17.60 26.19 -5.57
CA GLY A 188 18.11 24.86 -5.93
C GLY A 188 18.18 23.85 -4.78
N GLN A 189 17.70 24.22 -3.58
CA GLN A 189 17.54 23.29 -2.46
C GLN A 189 16.30 22.41 -2.63
N ASP A 190 16.32 21.22 -2.04
CA ASP A 190 15.13 20.37 -1.93
C ASP A 190 14.34 20.79 -0.68
N GLY A 191 13.17 21.41 -0.87
CA GLY A 191 12.30 21.85 0.22
C GLY A 191 11.43 20.74 0.81
N VAL A 192 11.55 19.49 0.36
CA VAL A 192 10.67 18.39 0.81
C VAL A 192 11.04 17.95 2.22
N LEU A 193 10.18 18.25 3.19
CA LEU A 193 10.36 17.82 4.58
C LEU A 193 10.01 16.34 4.74
N ALA A 194 8.90 15.91 4.14
CA ALA A 194 8.42 14.53 4.25
C ALA A 194 7.59 14.12 3.03
N SER A 195 7.64 12.82 2.74
CA SER A 195 6.74 12.14 1.82
C SER A 195 6.07 10.99 2.53
N PHE A 196 4.77 10.80 2.30
CA PHE A 196 3.97 9.77 2.93
C PHE A 196 2.98 9.17 1.93
N GLN A 197 2.33 8.08 2.33
CA GLN A 197 1.32 7.41 1.51
C GLN A 197 -0.05 7.47 2.18
N ILE A 198 -1.04 8.01 1.47
CA ILE A 198 -2.43 7.90 1.86
C ILE A 198 -2.93 6.55 1.37
N VAL A 199 -3.32 5.68 2.29
CA VAL A 199 -3.76 4.30 2.05
C VAL A 199 -5.24 4.17 2.39
N ASP A 200 -5.95 3.24 1.76
CA ASP A 200 -7.30 2.89 2.23
C ASP A 200 -7.22 2.14 3.58
N GLU A 201 -8.31 2.09 4.36
CA GLU A 201 -8.39 1.38 5.67
C GLU A 201 -7.91 -0.09 5.61
N ASP A 202 -7.84 -0.70 4.42
CA ASP A 202 -7.32 -2.06 4.19
C ASP A 202 -5.77 -2.15 4.06
N GLY A 203 -5.05 -1.03 4.20
CA GLY A 203 -3.59 -0.98 4.30
C GLY A 203 -2.84 -1.35 3.01
N GLY A 204 -3.31 -0.89 1.84
CA GLY A 204 -2.62 -1.07 0.56
C GLY A 204 -2.06 0.24 0.01
N PRO A 205 -0.75 0.36 -0.30
CA PRO A 205 -0.31 1.28 -1.34
C PRO A 205 -0.91 0.80 -2.67
N GLY A 206 -1.27 1.75 -3.56
CA GLY A 206 -1.92 1.52 -4.84
C GLY A 206 -1.71 0.11 -5.42
N ALA A 207 -2.83 -0.61 -5.55
CA ALA A 207 -2.94 -1.87 -6.24
C ALA A 207 -1.87 -2.94 -5.91
N ALA A 208 -1.97 -3.54 -4.72
CA ALA A 208 -1.15 -4.67 -4.35
C ALA A 208 -1.34 -5.84 -5.35
N PRO A 209 -0.26 -6.33 -5.99
CA PRO A 209 -0.34 -7.53 -6.78
C PRO A 209 -0.45 -8.75 -5.85
N TYR A 210 -1.41 -9.62 -6.12
CA TYR A 210 -1.58 -10.91 -5.43
C TYR A 210 -1.27 -12.04 -6.40
N SER A 211 -0.34 -12.91 -6.02
CA SER A 211 0.01 -14.09 -6.80
C SER A 211 -0.54 -15.33 -6.10
N TYR A 212 -1.26 -16.16 -6.85
CA TYR A 212 -1.84 -17.39 -6.35
C TYR A 212 -1.36 -18.61 -7.14
N ALA A 213 -1.23 -19.73 -6.45
CA ALA A 213 -1.35 -21.04 -7.05
C ALA A 213 -2.84 -21.39 -7.14
N LEU A 214 -3.27 -21.87 -8.30
CA LEU A 214 -4.64 -22.27 -8.55
C LEU A 214 -4.71 -23.81 -8.58
N ARG A 215 -5.66 -24.37 -7.84
CA ARG A 215 -6.02 -25.80 -7.93
C ARG A 215 -7.52 -25.98 -7.90
N GLY A 216 -8.06 -26.85 -8.74
CA GLY A 216 -9.50 -27.05 -8.80
C GLY A 216 -9.92 -28.20 -9.69
N SER A 217 -11.21 -28.20 -10.02
CA SER A 217 -11.80 -29.15 -10.95
C SER A 217 -12.96 -28.49 -11.70
N SER A 218 -13.13 -28.88 -12.96
CA SER A 218 -14.32 -28.62 -13.75
C SER A 218 -15.08 -29.94 -13.99
N THR A 219 -16.41 -29.90 -13.95
CA THR A 219 -17.28 -31.02 -14.28
C THR A 219 -18.04 -30.70 -15.56
N ILE A 220 -17.83 -31.49 -16.60
CA ILE A 220 -18.50 -31.36 -17.89
C ILE A 220 -19.85 -32.05 -17.80
N LYS A 221 -20.93 -31.26 -17.80
CA LYS A 221 -22.28 -31.76 -17.54
C LYS A 221 -22.74 -32.78 -18.59
N ALA A 222 -22.40 -32.55 -19.85
CA ALA A 222 -22.82 -33.38 -20.97
C ALA A 222 -22.26 -34.81 -20.90
N SER A 223 -21.01 -34.99 -20.47
CA SER A 223 -20.35 -36.30 -20.36
C SER A 223 -20.28 -36.85 -18.94
N GLY A 224 -20.55 -36.03 -17.92
CA GLY A 224 -20.23 -36.35 -16.52
C GLY A 224 -18.74 -36.43 -16.23
N GLY A 225 -17.88 -36.06 -17.20
CA GLY A 225 -16.43 -36.08 -17.06
C GLY A 225 -15.91 -35.00 -16.14
N THR A 226 -14.81 -35.29 -15.45
CA THR A 226 -14.09 -34.30 -14.62
C THR A 226 -12.75 -33.95 -15.23
N LEU A 227 -12.42 -32.66 -15.18
CA LEU A 227 -11.16 -32.10 -15.64
C LEU A 227 -10.48 -31.42 -14.44
N PRO A 228 -9.41 -32.00 -13.87
CA PRO A 228 -8.63 -31.34 -12.84
C PRO A 228 -7.96 -30.08 -13.40
N LEU A 229 -7.82 -29.04 -12.59
CA LEU A 229 -7.21 -27.78 -13.01
C LEU A 229 -6.06 -27.44 -12.07
N THR A 230 -4.92 -27.09 -12.63
CA THR A 230 -3.81 -26.46 -11.93
C THR A 230 -3.33 -25.25 -12.71
N GLY A 231 -2.70 -24.31 -12.01
CA GLY A 231 -2.11 -23.16 -12.67
C GLY A 231 -1.73 -22.05 -11.71
N ALA A 232 -1.71 -20.83 -12.25
CA ALA A 232 -1.39 -19.61 -11.54
C ALA A 232 -2.37 -18.50 -11.90
N LEU A 233 -2.64 -17.64 -10.93
CA LEU A 233 -3.38 -16.42 -11.14
C LEU A 233 -2.61 -15.28 -10.47
N ASP A 234 -2.17 -14.32 -11.27
CA ASP A 234 -1.57 -13.08 -10.78
C ASP A 234 -2.60 -11.98 -10.94
N THR A 235 -3.05 -11.37 -9.84
CA THR A 235 -4.09 -10.32 -9.84
C THR A 235 -3.57 -9.01 -9.30
N LYS A 236 -4.28 -7.94 -9.64
CA LYS A 236 -4.15 -6.60 -9.10
C LYS A 236 -5.55 -6.10 -8.74
N VAL A 237 -5.71 -5.58 -7.54
CA VAL A 237 -6.98 -5.01 -7.05
C VAL A 237 -6.80 -3.50 -6.90
N ASP A 238 -7.59 -2.70 -7.62
CA ASP A 238 -7.46 -1.24 -7.71
C ASP A 238 -8.83 -0.59 -7.51
N GLY A 239 -9.08 0.05 -6.37
CA GLY A 239 -10.39 0.65 -6.04
C GLY A 239 -11.57 -0.32 -6.13
N GLY A 240 -11.33 -1.61 -5.87
CA GLY A 240 -12.31 -2.69 -6.02
C GLY A 240 -12.44 -3.26 -7.44
N ALA A 241 -11.81 -2.68 -8.47
CA ALA A 241 -11.66 -3.31 -9.77
C ALA A 241 -10.53 -4.35 -9.72
N VAL A 242 -10.74 -5.52 -10.33
CA VAL A 242 -9.75 -6.60 -10.36
C VAL A 242 -9.30 -6.82 -11.80
N THR A 243 -7.99 -6.89 -11.99
CA THR A 243 -7.38 -7.36 -13.24
C THR A 243 -6.44 -8.52 -12.91
N GLY A 244 -6.23 -9.44 -13.84
CA GLY A 244 -5.30 -10.54 -13.61
C GLY A 244 -4.89 -11.33 -14.84
N ALA A 245 -3.79 -12.06 -14.71
CA ALA A 245 -3.28 -12.99 -15.68
C ALA A 245 -3.51 -14.42 -15.18
N LEU A 246 -4.41 -15.14 -15.85
CA LEU A 246 -4.69 -16.54 -15.56
C LEU A 246 -3.86 -17.41 -16.50
N THR A 247 -3.08 -18.32 -15.91
CA THR A 247 -2.38 -19.38 -16.63
C THR A 247 -2.87 -20.72 -16.10
N LEU A 248 -3.38 -21.58 -16.97
CA LEU A 248 -3.74 -22.95 -16.62
C LEU A 248 -2.74 -23.91 -17.27
N ASP A 249 -2.30 -24.89 -16.50
CA ASP A 249 -1.44 -25.96 -16.99
C ASP A 249 -2.25 -26.92 -17.88
N PRO A 250 -1.60 -27.61 -18.84
CA PRO A 250 -2.21 -28.73 -19.55
C PRO A 250 -2.81 -29.76 -18.59
N SER A 251 -3.97 -30.32 -18.96
CA SER A 251 -4.69 -31.27 -18.12
C SER A 251 -5.34 -32.38 -18.95
N GLN A 252 -5.90 -33.39 -18.28
CA GLN A 252 -6.56 -34.53 -18.89
C GLN A 252 -7.97 -34.70 -18.35
N ALA A 253 -8.97 -34.68 -19.24
CA ALA A 253 -10.33 -35.07 -18.90
C ALA A 253 -10.53 -36.57 -19.12
N ARG A 254 -11.25 -37.22 -18.21
CA ARG A 254 -11.67 -38.62 -18.37
C ARG A 254 -13.19 -38.70 -18.37
N PHE A 255 -13.75 -39.39 -19.35
CA PHE A 255 -15.19 -39.59 -19.47
C PHE A 255 -15.52 -40.88 -20.21
N SER A 256 -16.75 -41.35 -20.07
CA SER A 256 -17.24 -42.53 -20.78
C SER A 256 -18.13 -42.11 -21.94
N MET A 257 -17.71 -42.43 -23.16
CA MET A 257 -18.53 -42.27 -24.37
C MET A 257 -19.45 -43.49 -24.51
N LEU A 258 -20.72 -43.28 -24.90
CA LEU A 258 -21.74 -44.34 -25.05
C LEU A 258 -21.97 -45.22 -23.80
N GLY A 259 -21.57 -44.75 -22.60
CA GLY A 259 -21.77 -45.44 -21.33
C GLY A 259 -20.77 -46.56 -21.00
N PHE A 260 -19.94 -47.00 -21.95
CA PHE A 260 -18.97 -48.09 -21.71
C PHE A 260 -17.57 -47.83 -22.28
N LEU A 261 -17.39 -46.83 -23.14
CA LEU A 261 -16.11 -46.58 -23.82
C LEU A 261 -15.29 -45.53 -23.06
N PRO A 262 -14.20 -45.88 -22.36
CA PRO A 262 -13.39 -44.90 -21.64
C PRO A 262 -12.55 -44.07 -22.61
N VAL A 263 -12.75 -42.75 -22.56
CA VAL A 263 -12.04 -41.76 -23.36
C VAL A 263 -11.24 -40.85 -22.44
N THR A 264 -9.98 -40.61 -22.79
CA THR A 264 -9.13 -39.57 -22.20
C THR A 264 -8.93 -38.48 -23.24
N ALA A 265 -9.14 -37.23 -22.85
CA ALA A 265 -8.87 -36.07 -23.68
C ALA A 265 -7.76 -35.24 -23.06
N ASP A 266 -6.69 -35.01 -23.81
CA ASP A 266 -5.69 -34.01 -23.46
C ASP A 266 -6.28 -32.62 -23.73
N VAL A 267 -6.12 -31.71 -22.79
CA VAL A 267 -6.67 -30.35 -22.85
C VAL A 267 -5.57 -29.34 -22.59
N THR A 268 -5.47 -28.36 -23.47
CA THR A 268 -4.64 -27.17 -23.26
C THR A 268 -5.49 -25.92 -23.35
N PHE A 269 -5.00 -24.84 -22.76
CA PHE A 269 -5.79 -23.63 -22.55
C PHE A 269 -5.09 -22.42 -23.14
N ALA A 270 -5.83 -21.52 -23.77
CA ALA A 270 -5.38 -20.17 -24.06
C ALA A 270 -6.35 -19.15 -23.48
N ALA A 271 -5.82 -18.27 -22.64
CA ALA A 271 -6.54 -17.10 -22.13
C ALA A 271 -6.59 -16.00 -23.20
N GLU A 272 -7.71 -15.27 -23.25
CA GLU A 272 -7.93 -14.17 -24.17
C GLU A 272 -8.31 -12.91 -23.41
N GLY A 273 -7.55 -11.83 -23.59
CA GLY A 273 -7.88 -10.53 -23.02
C GLY A 273 -7.71 -10.39 -21.50
N GLY A 274 -7.01 -11.31 -20.85
CA GLY A 274 -6.79 -11.29 -19.39
C GLY A 274 -8.06 -11.62 -18.59
N THR A 275 -7.90 -11.67 -17.27
CA THR A 275 -9.00 -11.82 -16.32
C THR A 275 -9.39 -10.45 -15.79
N THR A 276 -10.68 -10.15 -15.74
CA THR A 276 -11.23 -8.93 -15.14
C THR A 276 -12.17 -9.29 -14.00
N GLY A 277 -12.50 -8.36 -13.12
CA GLY A 277 -13.37 -8.66 -11.99
C GLY A 277 -13.62 -7.50 -11.06
N THR A 278 -14.28 -7.80 -9.95
CA THR A 278 -14.55 -6.88 -8.85
C THR A 278 -14.25 -7.55 -7.52
N TYR A 279 -13.76 -6.77 -6.56
CA TYR A 279 -13.63 -7.12 -5.16
C TYR A 279 -14.40 -6.08 -4.36
N LYS A 280 -15.50 -6.50 -3.75
CA LYS A 280 -16.40 -5.61 -3.02
C LYS A 280 -17.04 -6.36 -1.86
N ASP A 281 -17.12 -5.73 -0.69
CA ASP A 281 -17.77 -6.28 0.51
C ASP A 281 -17.26 -7.69 0.88
N GLY A 282 -15.94 -7.91 0.71
CA GLY A 282 -15.30 -9.21 0.96
C GLY A 282 -15.72 -10.31 -0.01
N VAL A 283 -16.24 -9.98 -1.20
CA VAL A 283 -16.59 -10.92 -2.27
C VAL A 283 -15.75 -10.62 -3.50
N LEU A 284 -15.00 -11.61 -3.97
CA LEU A 284 -14.27 -11.57 -5.22
C LEU A 284 -15.11 -12.20 -6.33
N THR A 285 -15.33 -11.47 -7.42
CA THR A 285 -15.91 -11.98 -8.66
C THR A 285 -14.96 -11.73 -9.82
N THR A 286 -14.58 -12.77 -10.56
CA THR A 286 -13.67 -12.67 -11.71
C THR A 286 -14.27 -13.31 -12.94
N THR A 287 -14.00 -12.75 -14.11
CA THR A 287 -14.36 -13.29 -15.41
C THR A 287 -13.12 -13.46 -16.28
N SER A 288 -12.93 -14.67 -16.80
CA SER A 288 -11.86 -15.01 -17.74
C SER A 288 -12.47 -15.50 -19.05
N ARG A 289 -11.83 -15.19 -20.19
CA ARG A 289 -12.18 -15.78 -21.48
C ARG A 289 -11.13 -16.78 -21.89
N MET A 290 -11.54 -18.02 -22.18
CA MET A 290 -10.60 -19.11 -22.43
C MET A 290 -11.02 -19.98 -23.62
N THR A 291 -10.10 -20.19 -24.54
CA THR A 291 -10.22 -21.17 -25.61
C THR A 291 -9.58 -22.48 -25.18
N ALA A 292 -10.35 -23.56 -25.13
CA ALA A 292 -9.85 -24.90 -24.84
C ALA A 292 -9.45 -25.58 -26.16
N ARG A 293 -8.26 -26.20 -26.17
CA ARG A 293 -7.77 -27.02 -27.28
C ARG A 293 -7.65 -28.46 -26.84
N PHE A 294 -7.82 -29.38 -27.78
CA PHE A 294 -7.80 -30.80 -27.52
C PHE A 294 -6.78 -31.49 -28.44
N PRO A 295 -5.49 -31.51 -28.06
CA PRO A 295 -4.44 -32.06 -28.90
C PRO A 295 -4.63 -33.54 -29.21
N ALA A 296 -5.21 -34.31 -28.28
CA ALA A 296 -5.41 -35.74 -28.46
C ALA A 296 -6.66 -36.24 -27.72
N PHE A 297 -7.35 -37.19 -28.33
CA PHE A 297 -8.33 -38.06 -27.71
C PHE A 297 -7.86 -39.50 -27.81
N THR A 298 -7.87 -40.23 -26.69
CA THR A 298 -7.38 -41.61 -26.61
C THR A 298 -8.43 -42.51 -25.98
N VAL A 299 -8.66 -43.68 -26.59
CA VAL A 299 -9.57 -44.72 -26.09
C VAL A 299 -8.74 -45.88 -25.54
N PHE A 300 -9.22 -46.49 -24.45
CA PHE A 300 -8.53 -47.55 -23.70
C PHE A 300 -7.11 -47.18 -23.21
N GLY A 301 -6.76 -45.89 -23.23
CA GLY A 301 -5.45 -45.39 -22.80
C GLY A 301 -4.32 -45.51 -23.84
N PHE A 302 -4.57 -46.06 -25.03
CA PHE A 302 -3.53 -46.18 -26.07
C PHE A 302 -3.99 -45.96 -27.52
N LEU A 303 -5.29 -46.02 -27.84
CA LEU A 303 -5.78 -45.84 -29.21
C LEU A 303 -6.13 -44.36 -29.49
N PRO A 304 -5.35 -43.61 -30.31
CA PRO A 304 -5.72 -42.26 -30.67
C PRO A 304 -6.93 -42.28 -31.61
N VAL A 305 -7.98 -41.54 -31.25
CA VAL A 305 -9.24 -41.50 -32.02
C VAL A 305 -9.53 -40.13 -32.63
N GLY A 306 -8.84 -39.07 -32.19
CA GLY A 306 -8.99 -37.73 -32.74
C GLY A 306 -8.13 -36.71 -32.01
N GLY A 307 -8.36 -35.43 -32.31
CA GLY A 307 -7.58 -34.31 -31.79
C GLY A 307 -6.82 -33.59 -32.91
N GLY A 308 -5.71 -32.95 -32.54
CA GLY A 308 -4.83 -32.21 -33.45
C GLY A 308 -4.77 -30.71 -33.12
N ASP A 309 -3.81 -30.01 -33.73
CA ASP A 309 -3.51 -28.60 -33.43
C ASP A 309 -4.69 -27.65 -33.72
N ALA A 310 -5.56 -28.03 -34.65
CA ALA A 310 -6.74 -27.26 -35.02
C ALA A 310 -7.96 -27.51 -34.09
N CYS A 311 -7.95 -28.60 -33.32
CA CYS A 311 -9.08 -29.06 -32.52
C CYS A 311 -9.26 -28.21 -31.26
N ARG A 312 -10.32 -27.39 -31.21
CA ARG A 312 -10.55 -26.37 -30.17
C ARG A 312 -12.01 -25.97 -30.05
N THR A 313 -12.37 -25.25 -28.99
CA THR A 313 -13.68 -24.58 -28.93
C THR A 313 -13.79 -23.53 -30.04
N SER A 314 -14.97 -23.46 -30.67
CA SER A 314 -15.23 -22.54 -31.80
C SER A 314 -15.12 -21.06 -31.40
N GLN A 315 -15.33 -20.78 -30.12
CA GLN A 315 -15.19 -19.46 -29.50
C GLN A 315 -14.62 -19.61 -28.07
N PRO A 316 -14.17 -18.50 -27.45
CA PRO A 316 -13.70 -18.51 -26.07
C PRO A 316 -14.87 -18.66 -25.11
N SER A 317 -14.72 -19.55 -24.13
CA SER A 317 -15.66 -19.73 -23.03
C SER A 317 -15.52 -18.56 -22.04
N GLY A 318 -16.61 -17.90 -21.70
CA GLY A 318 -16.65 -16.95 -20.59
C GLY A 318 -16.82 -17.71 -19.28
N ILE A 319 -15.86 -17.59 -18.37
CA ILE A 319 -15.85 -18.30 -17.09
C ILE A 319 -15.88 -17.24 -16.00
N THR A 320 -17.03 -17.11 -15.34
CA THR A 320 -17.19 -16.24 -14.15
C THR A 320 -17.10 -17.08 -12.89
N LEU A 321 -16.21 -16.69 -11.99
CA LEU A 321 -15.98 -17.33 -10.70
C LEU A 321 -16.25 -16.31 -9.58
N THR A 322 -16.93 -16.75 -8.53
CA THR A 322 -17.27 -15.92 -7.37
C THR A 322 -16.87 -16.64 -6.07
N SER A 323 -16.28 -15.90 -5.13
CA SER A 323 -15.98 -16.37 -3.78
C SER A 323 -17.20 -16.32 -2.86
N ALA A 324 -17.12 -16.99 -1.71
CA ALA A 324 -18.00 -16.67 -0.60
C ALA A 324 -17.71 -15.27 -0.04
N ALA A 325 -18.63 -14.74 0.77
CA ALA A 325 -18.39 -13.53 1.56
C ALA A 325 -17.26 -13.75 2.58
N GLY A 326 -16.49 -12.69 2.85
CA GLY A 326 -15.33 -12.74 3.74
C GLY A 326 -14.07 -13.30 3.08
N PHE A 327 -13.98 -13.26 1.74
CA PHE A 327 -12.75 -13.56 1.01
C PHE A 327 -11.68 -12.51 1.33
N ASP A 328 -10.52 -12.98 1.79
CA ASP A 328 -9.34 -12.14 2.01
C ASP A 328 -8.31 -12.41 0.89
N PRO A 329 -7.96 -11.41 0.05
CA PRO A 329 -6.92 -11.55 -0.96
C PRO A 329 -5.56 -12.04 -0.43
N LYS A 330 -5.21 -11.75 0.83
CA LYS A 330 -3.95 -12.22 1.42
C LYS A 330 -3.98 -13.69 1.83
N ALA A 331 -5.16 -14.22 2.14
CA ALA A 331 -5.36 -15.62 2.53
C ALA A 331 -5.75 -16.52 1.34
N GLY A 332 -6.31 -15.94 0.27
CA GLY A 332 -6.91 -16.67 -0.82
C GLY A 332 -8.23 -17.34 -0.40
N GLY A 333 -8.65 -18.36 -1.14
CA GLY A 333 -9.91 -19.04 -0.86
C GLY A 333 -10.52 -19.75 -2.05
N VAL A 334 -11.73 -20.27 -1.85
CA VAL A 334 -12.48 -21.01 -2.86
C VAL A 334 -13.31 -20.05 -3.71
N LEU A 335 -13.26 -20.23 -5.02
CA LEU A 335 -14.17 -19.62 -5.97
C LEU A 335 -14.94 -20.69 -6.73
N THR A 336 -16.21 -20.42 -6.99
CA THR A 336 -17.11 -21.32 -7.70
C THR A 336 -17.79 -20.61 -8.85
N GLY A 337 -18.17 -21.36 -9.87
CA GLY A 337 -18.89 -20.81 -11.01
C GLY A 337 -19.52 -21.89 -11.87
N VAL A 338 -20.25 -21.42 -12.88
CA VAL A 338 -20.80 -22.23 -13.94
C VAL A 338 -20.46 -21.58 -15.28
N TYR A 339 -20.16 -22.39 -16.29
CA TYR A 339 -19.86 -21.89 -17.61
C TYR A 339 -20.48 -22.76 -18.70
N GLU A 340 -20.62 -22.17 -19.88
CA GLU A 340 -20.97 -22.88 -21.10
C GLU A 340 -19.69 -23.20 -21.86
N LEU A 341 -19.52 -24.47 -22.24
CA LEU A 341 -18.46 -24.89 -23.14
C LEU A 341 -18.98 -24.76 -24.57
N PRO A 342 -18.42 -23.88 -25.41
CA PRO A 342 -18.86 -23.72 -26.78
C PRO A 342 -18.66 -25.01 -27.59
N PRO A 343 -19.36 -25.14 -28.74
CA PRO A 343 -19.12 -26.22 -29.68
C PRO A 343 -17.64 -26.36 -30.01
N ILE A 344 -17.18 -27.61 -30.18
CA ILE A 344 -15.80 -27.90 -30.57
C ILE A 344 -15.73 -27.98 -32.09
N ASP A 345 -14.64 -27.48 -32.66
CA ASP A 345 -14.37 -27.43 -34.09
C ASP A 345 -12.96 -27.97 -34.39
N GLY A 346 -12.73 -28.44 -35.62
CA GLY A 346 -11.41 -28.85 -36.10
C GLY A 346 -10.88 -30.17 -35.54
N CYS A 347 -11.74 -31.05 -35.03
CA CYS A 347 -11.36 -32.32 -34.39
C CYS A 347 -11.44 -33.55 -35.31
N GLY A 348 -11.39 -33.32 -36.63
CA GLY A 348 -11.49 -34.36 -37.64
C GLY A 348 -12.86 -35.04 -37.69
N ALA A 349 -12.88 -36.32 -38.04
CA ALA A 349 -14.11 -37.12 -38.22
C ALA A 349 -14.99 -37.21 -36.95
N LEU A 350 -14.43 -36.90 -35.77
CA LEU A 350 -15.14 -36.96 -34.49
C LEU A 350 -15.81 -35.63 -34.08
N THR A 351 -15.65 -34.55 -34.85
CA THR A 351 -16.13 -33.21 -34.46
C THR A 351 -17.62 -33.21 -34.08
N GLY A 352 -18.49 -33.87 -34.85
CA GLY A 352 -19.92 -33.94 -34.55
C GLY A 352 -20.27 -34.78 -33.31
N ALA A 353 -19.58 -35.90 -33.09
CA ALA A 353 -19.81 -36.78 -31.94
C ALA A 353 -19.25 -36.18 -30.63
N LEU A 354 -18.10 -35.50 -30.70
CA LEU A 354 -17.47 -34.83 -29.57
C LEU A 354 -18.24 -33.57 -29.15
N GLY A 355 -18.78 -32.82 -30.11
CA GLY A 355 -19.58 -31.62 -29.83
C GLY A 355 -20.77 -31.92 -28.90
N SER A 356 -21.55 -32.96 -29.20
CA SER A 356 -22.71 -33.33 -28.36
C SER A 356 -22.34 -33.92 -26.99
N SER A 357 -21.15 -34.48 -26.85
CA SER A 357 -20.70 -35.12 -25.60
C SER A 357 -19.99 -34.15 -24.65
N LEU A 358 -19.44 -33.05 -25.16
CA LEU A 358 -18.61 -32.13 -24.39
C LEU A 358 -19.20 -30.72 -24.31
N ALA A 359 -19.74 -30.20 -25.41
CA ALA A 359 -20.24 -28.82 -25.44
C ALA A 359 -21.61 -28.70 -24.77
N GLY A 360 -21.88 -27.50 -24.26
CA GLY A 360 -23.16 -27.15 -23.66
C GLY A 360 -23.03 -26.37 -22.35
N PRO A 361 -24.16 -25.88 -21.81
CA PRO A 361 -24.20 -25.05 -20.62
C PRO A 361 -24.16 -25.87 -19.31
N GLY A 362 -23.87 -25.18 -18.22
CA GLY A 362 -24.01 -25.73 -16.86
C GLY A 362 -22.84 -26.62 -16.43
N ASN A 363 -21.65 -26.41 -16.99
CA ASN A 363 -20.44 -27.05 -16.51
C ASN A 363 -20.02 -26.35 -15.22
N ALA A 364 -19.98 -27.10 -14.11
CA ALA A 364 -19.63 -26.57 -12.80
C ALA A 364 -18.12 -26.53 -12.64
N ILE A 365 -17.60 -25.43 -12.11
CA ILE A 365 -16.18 -25.23 -11.86
C ILE A 365 -15.97 -24.76 -10.42
N THR A 366 -14.96 -25.32 -9.76
CA THR A 366 -14.53 -24.91 -8.43
C THR A 366 -13.02 -24.87 -8.39
N VAL A 367 -12.47 -23.74 -7.94
CA VAL A 367 -11.03 -23.53 -7.79
C VAL A 367 -10.72 -22.99 -6.42
N THR A 368 -9.54 -23.30 -5.91
CA THR A 368 -8.97 -22.76 -4.69
C THR A 368 -7.73 -21.97 -5.08
N LEU A 369 -7.69 -20.71 -4.66
CA LEU A 369 -6.53 -19.84 -4.75
C LEU A 369 -5.72 -19.95 -3.47
N THR A 370 -4.46 -20.33 -3.59
CA THR A 370 -3.51 -20.36 -2.47
C THR A 370 -2.43 -19.30 -2.70
N PRO A 371 -2.25 -18.32 -1.80
CA PRO A 371 -1.24 -17.28 -1.94
C PRO A 371 0.16 -17.87 -2.13
N LYS A 372 0.92 -17.31 -3.09
CA LYS A 372 2.36 -17.57 -3.22
C LYS A 372 3.11 -16.52 -2.39
N PRO A 373 4.15 -16.90 -1.63
CA PRO A 373 4.97 -15.92 -0.92
C PRO A 373 5.58 -14.95 -1.93
N SER A 374 5.44 -13.65 -1.67
CA SER A 374 6.04 -12.62 -2.51
C SER A 374 7.56 -12.74 -2.44
N THR A 375 8.21 -13.05 -3.56
CA THR A 375 9.66 -12.91 -3.67
C THR A 375 9.99 -11.42 -3.75
N GLN A 376 9.99 -10.73 -2.61
CA GLN A 376 10.60 -9.41 -2.51
C GLN A 376 12.10 -9.59 -2.75
N LYS A 377 12.56 -9.14 -3.92
CA LYS A 377 13.97 -9.04 -4.25
C LYS A 377 14.57 -8.01 -3.30
N LYS A 378 15.23 -8.49 -2.25
CA LYS A 378 16.06 -7.69 -1.34
C LYS A 378 17.20 -7.09 -2.16
N THR A 379 17.04 -5.86 -2.64
CA THR A 379 18.17 -5.07 -3.12
C THR A 379 18.99 -4.69 -1.90
N SER A 380 20.12 -5.39 -1.77
CA SER A 380 21.17 -5.13 -0.79
C SER A 380 21.97 -3.88 -1.14
#